data_AF-A0A2D5VKH8-F1
#
_entry.id   AF-A0A2D5VKH8-F1
#
_cell.length_a   1.000
_cell.length_b   1.000
_cell.length_c   1.000
_cell.angle_alpha   90.00
_cell.angle_beta   90.00
_cell.angle_gamma   90.00
#
_symmetry.space_group_name_H-M   'P 1'
#
loop_
_entity.id
_entity.type
_entity.pdbx_description
1 polymer ?
#
loop_
_entity_poly.entity_id
_entity_poly.type
_entity_poly.pdbx_seq_one_letter_code
_entity_poly.pdbx_strand_id
1 'polypeptide(L)' 'MAVSDMLKTTLGPKGMDKILMPMSIGGPQQHHITITNDGATILKSLHIDNPAAKILVEISKI' A
#
# COMPACT_ATOMS: atom_id res chain seq x y z
N MET A 1 -14.47 -0.60 -6.15
CA MET A 1 -13.86 -1.52 -5.16
C MET A 1 -12.67 -0.78 -4.56
N ALA A 2 -12.75 -0.27 -3.33
CA ALA A 2 -11.80 0.73 -2.82
C ALA A 2 -10.31 0.37 -2.95
N VAL A 3 -9.93 -0.88 -2.65
CA VAL A 3 -8.52 -1.34 -2.74
C VAL A 3 -8.05 -1.40 -4.19
N SER A 4 -8.87 -1.96 -5.09
CA SER A 4 -8.57 -2.02 -6.53
C SER A 4 -8.45 -0.61 -7.13
N ASP A 5 -9.32 0.31 -6.72
CA ASP A 5 -9.29 1.69 -7.18
C ASP A 5 -8.02 2.45 -6.74
N MET A 6 -7.42 2.07 -5.62
CA MET A 6 -6.15 2.62 -5.16
C MET A 6 -4.96 2.09 -5.99
N LEU A 7 -4.98 0.82 -6.35
CA LEU A 7 -3.88 0.14 -7.05
C LEU A 7 -3.92 0.32 -8.57
N LYS A 8 -5.09 0.57 -9.17
CA LYS A 8 -5.24 0.63 -10.64
C LYS A 8 -4.25 1.58 -11.32
N THR A 9 -3.86 2.65 -10.64
CA THR A 9 -2.96 3.66 -11.20
C THR A 9 -1.50 3.25 -11.15
N THR A 10 -1.12 2.21 -10.41
CA THR A 10 0.26 1.75 -10.31
C THR A 10 0.57 0.65 -11.34
N LEU A 11 -0.43 0.23 -12.12
CA LEU A 11 -0.32 -0.89 -13.05
C LEU A 11 0.28 -0.46 -14.41
N GLY A 12 1.24 -1.25 -14.89
CA GLY A 12 1.82 -1.13 -16.22
C GLY A 12 3.03 -0.18 -16.32
N PRO A 13 3.63 -0.04 -17.52
CA PRO A 13 4.88 0.72 -17.70
C PRO A 13 4.73 2.24 -17.50
N LYS A 14 3.50 2.74 -17.38
CA LYS A 14 3.18 4.14 -17.02
C LYS A 14 2.47 4.23 -15.66
N GLY A 15 2.69 3.24 -14.79
CA GLY A 15 2.19 3.26 -13.43
C GLY A 15 2.70 4.47 -12.66
N MET A 16 1.84 5.08 -11.85
CA MET A 16 2.19 6.16 -10.94
C MET A 16 2.69 5.59 -9.62
N ASP A 17 3.73 6.21 -9.08
CA ASP A 17 4.19 5.91 -7.72
C ASP A 17 3.18 6.40 -6.68
N LYS A 18 3.14 5.70 -5.54
CA LYS A 18 2.40 6.09 -4.36
C LYS A 18 3.37 6.50 -3.26
N ILE A 19 3.03 7.59 -2.59
CA ILE A 19 3.69 8.03 -1.38
C ILE A 19 2.95 7.38 -0.20
N LEU A 20 3.65 6.53 0.55
CA LEU A 20 3.13 5.86 1.74
C LEU A 20 3.65 6.60 2.96
N MET A 21 2.72 7.14 3.75
CA MET A 21 3.02 7.89 4.97
C MET A 21 2.61 7.07 6.19
N PRO A 22 3.51 6.85 7.16
CA PRO A 22 3.17 6.15 8.39
C PRO A 22 2.18 6.95 9.24
N MET A 23 1.21 6.27 9.88
CA MET A 23 0.15 6.92 10.66
C MET A 23 0.64 7.56 11.96
N SER A 24 1.77 7.11 12.51
CA SER A 24 2.31 7.65 13.76
C SER A 24 3.48 8.58 13.47
N ILE A 25 3.22 9.87 13.62
CA ILE A 25 4.23 10.93 13.62
C ILE A 25 4.73 11.05 15.07
N GLY A 26 5.35 9.99 15.64
CA GLY A 26 5.69 9.97 17.09
C GLY A 26 6.98 9.29 17.60
N GLY A 27 7.54 8.26 16.93
CA GLY A 27 8.66 7.46 17.48
C GLY A 27 9.93 7.36 16.62
N PRO A 28 11.08 6.94 17.18
CA PRO A 28 12.47 7.13 16.66
C PRO A 28 12.81 6.59 15.24
N GLN A 29 11.87 5.92 14.56
CA GLN A 29 11.96 5.41 13.18
C GLN A 29 11.25 6.35 12.16
N GLN A 30 11.14 7.63 12.50
CA GLN A 30 10.02 8.53 12.18
C GLN A 30 9.99 9.20 10.80
N HIS A 31 10.78 8.75 9.82
CA HIS A 31 10.89 9.47 8.55
C HIS A 31 11.00 8.59 7.31
N HIS A 32 10.65 7.31 7.41
CA HIS A 32 10.67 6.45 6.24
C HIS A 32 9.40 6.68 5.39
N ILE A 33 9.44 7.73 4.58
CA ILE A 33 8.50 7.92 3.48
C ILE A 33 8.88 6.89 2.41
N THR A 34 7.96 5.99 2.10
CA THR A 34 8.15 5.01 1.03
C THR A 34 7.46 5.54 -0.22
N ILE A 35 8.21 5.67 -1.32
CA ILE A 35 7.67 5.99 -2.64
C ILE A 35 7.81 4.73 -3.48
N THR A 36 6.70 4.18 -3.97
CA THR A 36 6.73 2.91 -4.70
C THR A 36 5.52 2.74 -5.62
N ASN A 37 5.70 2.02 -6.73
CA ASN A 37 4.63 1.51 -7.58
C ASN A 37 4.34 0.02 -7.34
N ASP A 38 5.10 -0.65 -6.48
CA ASP A 38 4.89 -2.06 -6.16
C ASP A 38 3.60 -2.25 -5.36
N GLY A 39 2.62 -2.91 -5.99
CA GLY A 39 1.31 -3.18 -5.39
C GLY A 39 1.38 -4.03 -4.12
N ALA A 40 2.34 -4.96 -4.03
CA ALA A 40 2.49 -5.80 -2.84
C ALA A 40 2.97 -4.97 -1.64
N THR A 41 3.97 -4.11 -1.85
CA THR A 41 4.44 -3.15 -0.83
C THR A 41 3.32 -2.19 -0.42
N ILE A 42 2.58 -1.62 -1.37
CA ILE A 42 1.45 -0.73 -1.07
C ILE A 42 0.41 -1.44 -0.19
N LEU A 43 -0.01 -2.65 -0.58
CA LEU A 43 -1.00 -3.44 0.16
C LEU A 43 -0.54 -3.79 1.58
N LYS A 44 0.75 -4.08 1.76
CA LYS A 44 1.33 -4.39 3.07
C LYS A 44 1.38 -3.19 4.02
N SER A 45 1.48 -1.97 3.49
CA SER A 45 1.50 -0.73 4.27
C SER A 45 0.13 -0.20 4.66
N LEU A 46 -0.96 -0.76 4.11
CA LEU A 46 -2.32 -0.31 4.40
C LEU A 46 -2.85 -0.88 5.72
N HIS A 47 -3.50 -0.01 6.50
CA HIS A 47 -4.27 -0.42 7.67
C HIS A 47 -5.68 -0.82 7.21
N ILE A 48 -5.93 -2.12 7.11
CA ILE A 48 -7.18 -2.70 6.60
C ILE A 48 -7.87 -3.52 7.69
N ASP A 49 -9.05 -3.07 8.11
CA ASP A 49 -9.87 -3.81 9.07
C ASP A 49 -10.85 -4.79 8.40
N ASN A 50 -11.23 -4.53 7.14
CA ASN A 50 -12.17 -5.36 6.40
C ASN A 50 -11.57 -6.76 6.11
N PRO A 51 -12.20 -7.86 6.59
CA PRO A 51 -11.69 -9.22 6.38
C PRO A 51 -11.52 -9.62 4.91
N ALA A 52 -12.44 -9.20 4.04
CA ALA A 52 -12.35 -9.52 2.61
C ALA A 52 -11.13 -8.85 1.95
N ALA A 53 -10.78 -7.65 2.39
CA ALA A 53 -9.60 -6.94 1.91
C ALA A 53 -8.29 -7.49 2.52
N LYS A 54 -8.33 -8.10 3.71
CA LYS A 54 -7.15 -8.80 4.28
C LYS A 54 -6.72 -9.99 3.41
N ILE A 55 -7.68 -10.74 2.85
CA ILE A 55 -7.39 -11.83 1.92
C ILE A 55 -6.62 -11.32 0.69
N LEU A 56 -6.98 -10.14 0.16
CA LEU A 56 -6.26 -9.54 -0.97
C LEU A 56 -4.80 -9.18 -0.62
N VAL A 57 -4.55 -8.72 0.61
CA VAL A 57 -3.18 -8.44 1.10
C VAL A 57 -2.39 -9.74 1.30
N GLU A 58 -3.04 -10.83 1.71
CA GLU A 58 -2.38 -12.12 1.84
C GLU A 58 -1.98 -12.71 0.49
N ILE A 59 -2.87 -12.61 -0.51
CA ILE A 59 -2.57 -13.05 -1.89
C ILE A 59 -1.42 -12.24 -2.50
N SER A 60 -1.26 -10.96 -2.15
CA SER A 60 -0.17 -10.14 -2.71
C SER A 60 1.21 -10.42 -2.11
N LYS A 61 1.33 -11.26 -1.07
CA LYS A 61 2.61 -11.59 -0.43
C LYS A 61 3.33 -12.80 -1.06
N ILE A 62 2.77 -13.36 -2.13
CA ILE A 62 3.32 -14.52 -2.85
C ILE A 62 4.64 -14.15 -3.53
#